data_AF-A0A3N5LKZ7-F1
#
_entry.id   AF-A0A3N5LKZ7-F1
#
_cell.length_a   1.000
_cell.length_b   1.000
_cell.length_c   1.000
_cell.angle_alpha   90.00
_cell.angle_beta   90.00
_cell.angle_gamma   90.00
#
_symmetry.space_group_name_H-M   'P 1'
#
loop_
_entity.id
_entity.type
_entity.pdbx_description
1 polymer ?
#
loop_
_entity_poly.entity_id
_entity_poly.type
_entity_poly.pdbx_seq_one_letter_code
_entity_poly.pdbx_strand_id
1 'polypeptide(L)' 'MQVIKTIREIREAVYTARQAGKAVALVPTMGALHEGHGHLIERARRASETVVVSIFVNPLQFGPGEDYGRYPRT' A
#
# COMPACT_ATOMS: atom_id res chain seq x y z
N MET A 1 -10.04 8.71 3.44
CA MET A 1 -8.88 8.08 2.79
C MET A 1 -7.87 9.17 2.47
N GLN A 2 -6.61 9.02 2.85
CA GLN A 2 -5.54 9.98 2.54
C GLN A 2 -4.62 9.38 1.47
N VAL A 3 -4.22 10.17 0.47
CA VAL A 3 -3.22 9.77 -0.52
C VAL A 3 -1.91 10.44 -0.16
N ILE A 4 -0.90 9.64 0.17
CA ILE A 4 0.42 10.10 0.60
C ILE A 4 1.44 9.73 -0.46
N LYS A 5 2.29 10.69 -0.88
CA LYS A 5 3.23 10.50 -1.99
C LYS A 5 4.69 10.52 -1.58
N THR A 6 4.99 10.91 -0.34
CA THR A 6 6.37 10.98 0.14
C THR A 6 6.62 10.03 1.31
N ILE A 7 7.87 9.57 1.42
CA ILE A 7 8.32 8.72 2.53
C ILE A 7 8.18 9.46 3.88
N ARG A 8 8.43 10.77 3.89
CA ARG A 8 8.34 11.59 5.11
C ARG A 8 6.91 11.60 5.66
N GLU A 9 5.94 11.92 4.82
CA GLU A 9 4.53 12.00 5.22
C GLU A 9 3.98 10.66 5.71
N ILE A 10 4.33 9.53 5.05
CA ILE A 10 3.82 8.22 5.51
C ILE A 10 4.45 7.82 6.85
N ARG A 11 5.72 8.17 7.08
CA ARG A 11 6.38 7.96 8.38
C ARG A 11 5.70 8.77 9.47
N GLU A 12 5.39 10.05 9.21
CA GLU A 12 4.67 10.92 10.15
C GLU A 12 3.26 10.37 10.49
N ALA A 13 2.51 9.93 9.47
CA ALA A 13 1.18 9.36 9.64
C ALA A 13 1.19 8.04 10.46
N VAL A 14 2.08 7.11 10.11
CA VAL A 14 2.23 5.83 10.84
C VAL A 14 2.72 6.07 12.27
N TYR A 15 3.66 7.00 12.46
CA TYR A 15 4.12 7.38 13.80
C TYR A 15 2.95 7.90 14.65
N THR A 16 2.17 8.84 14.11
CA THR A 16 1.00 9.42 14.79
C THR A 16 -0.04 8.35 15.16
N ALA A 17 -0.34 7.42 14.24
CA ALA A 17 -1.26 6.32 14.52
C ALA A 17 -0.77 5.42 15.67
N ARG A 18 0.52 5.08 15.67
CA ARG A 18 1.13 4.27 16.74
C ARG A 18 1.17 5.01 18.08
N GLN A 19 1.45 6.31 18.11
CA GLN A 19 1.38 7.13 19.32
C GLN A 19 -0.03 7.18 19.92
N ALA A 20 -1.06 7.10 19.07
CA ALA A 20 -2.45 6.97 19.50
C ALA A 20 -2.84 5.53 19.92
N GLY A 21 -1.88 4.60 20.05
CA GLY A 21 -2.13 3.21 20.46
C GLY A 21 -2.81 2.35 19.40
N LYS A 22 -2.90 2.81 18.14
CA LYS A 22 -3.56 2.08 17.05
C LYS A 22 -2.63 1.04 16.44
N ALA A 23 -3.15 -0.15 16.18
CA ALA A 23 -2.49 -1.13 15.32
C ALA A 23 -2.51 -0.64 13.86
N VAL A 24 -1.44 -0.92 13.14
CA VAL A 24 -1.27 -0.52 11.73
C VAL A 24 -1.03 -1.78 10.89
N ALA A 25 -1.92 -2.07 9.96
CA ALA A 25 -1.72 -3.11 8.94
C ALA A 25 -1.26 -2.50 7.62
N LEU A 26 -0.44 -3.25 6.88
CA LEU A 26 0.05 -2.87 5.56
C LEU A 26 -0.41 -3.90 4.52
N VAL A 27 -0.97 -3.41 3.40
CA VAL A 27 -1.25 -4.19 2.20
C VAL A 27 -0.36 -3.65 1.08
N PRO A 28 0.79 -4.27 0.79
CA PRO A 28 1.67 -3.83 -0.28
C PRO A 28 1.14 -4.29 -1.64
N THR A 29 1.07 -3.37 -2.61
CA THR A 29 0.59 -3.66 -3.97
C THR A 29 1.42 -2.91 -5.02
N MET A 30 1.33 -3.36 -6.28
CA MET A 30 1.82 -2.61 -7.43
C MET A 30 0.72 -1.76 -8.12
N GLY A 31 -0.46 -1.61 -7.51
CA GLY A 31 -1.61 -0.95 -8.13
C GLY A 31 -2.44 -1.91 -9.00
N ALA A 32 -3.17 -1.36 -9.99
CA ALA A 32 -4.10 -2.13 -10.82
C ALA A 32 -5.04 -3.01 -9.97
N LEU A 33 -5.67 -2.38 -9.00
CA LEU A 33 -6.41 -3.07 -7.95
C LEU A 33 -7.63 -3.80 -8.51
N HIS A 34 -7.97 -4.92 -7.87
CA HIS A 34 -9.09 -5.78 -8.22
C HIS A 34 -9.63 -6.45 -6.94
N GLU A 35 -10.68 -7.25 -7.04
CA GLU A 35 -11.39 -7.82 -5.87
C GLU A 35 -10.46 -8.58 -4.90
N GLY A 36 -9.50 -9.35 -5.41
CA GLY A 36 -8.46 -9.98 -4.59
C GLY A 36 -7.72 -9.01 -3.66
N HIS A 37 -7.37 -7.81 -4.13
CA HIS A 37 -6.78 -6.77 -3.28
C HIS A 37 -7.80 -6.24 -2.25
N GLY A 38 -9.06 -6.08 -2.66
CA GLY A 38 -10.16 -5.69 -1.76
C GLY A 38 -10.31 -6.64 -0.58
N HIS A 39 -10.23 -7.95 -0.80
CA HIS A 39 -10.28 -8.95 0.27
C HIS A 39 -9.11 -8.82 1.27
N LEU A 40 -7.90 -8.50 0.81
CA LEU A 40 -6.77 -8.25 1.69
C LEU A 40 -6.97 -6.99 2.53
N ILE A 41 -7.48 -5.91 1.93
CA ILE A 41 -7.80 -4.66 2.61
C ILE A 41 -8.88 -4.90 3.67
N GLU A 42 -9.94 -5.64 3.34
CA GLU A 42 -11.01 -5.96 4.30
C GLU A 42 -10.51 -6.82 5.46
N ARG A 43 -9.62 -7.79 5.22
CA ARG A 43 -8.95 -8.53 6.29
C ARG A 43 -8.09 -7.61 7.17
N ALA A 44 -7.31 -6.71 6.55
CA ALA A 44 -6.48 -5.76 7.28
C ALA A 44 -7.31 -4.81 8.17
N ARG A 45 -8.47 -4.36 7.69
CA ARG A 45 -9.42 -3.51 8.45
C ARG A 45 -10.01 -4.22 9.66
N ARG A 46 -10.19 -5.54 9.59
CA ARG A 46 -10.67 -6.33 10.74
C ARG A 46 -9.59 -6.57 11.79
N ALA A 47 -8.32 -6.51 11.40
CA ALA A 47 -7.18 -6.81 12.26
C ALA A 47 -6.48 -5.55 12.83
N SER A 48 -6.84 -4.35 12.37
CA SER A 48 -6.17 -3.10 12.75
C SER A 48 -7.05 -1.86 12.58
N GLU A 49 -6.81 -0.83 13.38
CA GLU A 49 -7.54 0.44 13.32
C GLU A 49 -7.02 1.35 12.19
N THR A 50 -5.80 1.11 11.70
CA THR A 50 -5.20 1.87 10.59
C THR A 50 -4.69 0.91 9.52
N VAL A 51 -5.22 1.04 8.30
CA VAL A 51 -4.75 0.28 7.14
C VAL A 51 -3.98 1.19 6.19
N VAL A 52 -2.76 0.80 5.85
CA VAL A 52 -1.95 1.41 4.80
C VAL A 52 -1.97 0.50 3.59
N VAL A 53 -2.27 1.06 2.42
CA VAL A 53 -2.14 0.36 1.14
C VAL A 53 -1.06 1.07 0.35
N SER A 54 0.01 0.37 -0.03
CA SER A 54 1.01 0.95 -0.93
C SER A 54 0.70 0.58 -2.37
N ILE A 55 0.88 1.54 -3.28
CA ILE A 55 0.81 1.35 -4.72
C ILE A 55 2.16 1.80 -5.28
N PHE A 56 3.00 0.83 -5.64
CA PHE A 56 4.31 1.09 -6.19
C PHE A 56 4.71 -0.03 -7.16
N VAL A 57 4.71 0.28 -8.46
CA VAL A 57 5.26 -0.63 -9.49
C VAL A 57 6.77 -0.61 -9.34
N ASN A 58 7.33 -1.61 -8.65
CA ASN A 58 8.74 -1.64 -8.29
C ASN A 58 9.61 -2.08 -9.48
N PRO A 59 10.43 -1.20 -10.09
CA PRO A 59 11.21 -1.55 -11.27
C PRO A 59 12.21 -2.70 -11.02
N LEU A 60 12.68 -2.84 -9.77
CA LEU A 60 13.64 -3.89 -9.39
C LEU A 60 13.03 -5.30 -9.41
N GLN A 61 11.71 -5.40 -9.48
CA GLN A 61 10.99 -6.68 -9.59
C GLN A 61 10.77 -7.12 -11.05
N PHE A 62 11.20 -6.31 -12.03
CA PHE A 62 11.09 -6.63 -13.45
C PHE A 62 12.46 -6.89 -14.05
N GLY A 63 12.64 -8.05 -14.68
CA GLY A 63 13.83 -8.42 -15.43
C GLY A 63 13.92 -7.78 -16.83
N PRO A 64 15.06 -7.95 -17.52
CA PRO A 64 15.22 -7.47 -18.90
C PRO A 64 14.17 -8.09 -19.83
N GLY A 65 13.44 -7.24 -20.58
CA GLY A 65 12.40 -7.67 -21.52
C GLY A 65 11.03 -7.96 -20.90
N GLU A 66 10.90 -7.89 -19.57
CA GLU A 66 9.61 -7.97 -18.90
C GLU A 66 8.77 -6.69 -19.10
N ASP A 67 7.53 -6.73 -18.66
CA ASP A 67 6.49 -5.80 -19.03
C ASP A 67 6.38 -4.55 -18.14
N TYR A 68 7.45 -4.13 -17.46
CA TYR A 68 7.46 -2.93 -16.61
C TYR A 68 6.84 -1.69 -17.28
N GLY A 69 7.19 -1.45 -18.56
CA GLY A 69 6.67 -0.33 -19.34
C GLY A 69 5.19 -0.44 -19.70
N ARG A 70 4.65 -1.66 -19.74
CA ARG A 70 3.24 -1.97 -20.07
C ARG A 70 2.39 -2.27 -18.84
N TYR A 71 3.00 -2.39 -17.66
CA TYR A 71 2.29 -2.70 -16.43
C TYR A 71 1.15 -1.68 -16.18
N PRO A 72 -0.08 -2.12 -15.90
CA PRO A 72 -1.24 -1.24 -15.74
C PRO A 72 -1.07 -0.26 -14.57
N ARG A 73 -1.41 1.01 -14.78
CA ARG A 73 -1.26 2.12 -13.82
C ARG A 73 -2.55 2.94 -13.70
N THR A 74 -3.63 2.26 -13.36
CA THR A 74 -4.98 2.82 -13.11
C THR A 74 -5.28 2.87 -11.63
#